data_AF-A0A336LZM4-F1
#
_entry.id   AF-A0A336LZM4-F1
#
_cell.length_a   1.000
_cell.length_b   1.000
_cell.length_c   1.000
_cell.angle_alpha   90.00
_cell.angle_beta   90.00
_cell.angle_gamma   90.00
#
_symmetry.space_group_name_H-M   'P 1'
#
loop_
_entity.id
_entity.type
_entity.pdbx_description
1 polymer ?
#
loop_
_entity_poly.entity_id
_entity_poly.type
_entity_poly.pdbx_seq_one_letter_code
_entity_poly.pdbx_strand_id
1 'polypeptide(L)'
;MIRTFTALTRQIRRSYCVTAKRASIIHTLKEQSPKINEADVTSLLDHAPELSHYNPELWRKSYDFLISQQNFSLDSYLKIIALYPKILTTSHEIIFKQLEAWRACQFGERRFQDLITKHPALIQHGNEKKLTRRMGFLQSFVTTPKNVWRIMMSSPEVAIEPEPIIEAKFKYLMEEMLLEVPEIVDSDVFSHTLEHIKMRHIFLDRLGMYKYRNPKKDIRHEKRTNPKLSQIVDTSDKRFACKICYVTLEEYEIFKVLIKREWQRKEIHDEDENFDDLRIDQGIDNI
;
A
#
# COMPACT_ATOMS: atom_id res chain seq x y z
N MET A 1 -25.54 41.78 24.91
CA MET A 1 -26.55 41.22 23.99
C MET A 1 -26.17 41.30 22.49
N ILE A 2 -25.23 42.17 22.07
CA ILE A 2 -24.86 42.36 20.64
C ILE A 2 -23.85 41.32 20.11
N ARG A 3 -22.99 40.74 20.97
CA ARG A 3 -21.93 39.78 20.57
C ARG A 3 -22.44 38.37 20.21
N THR A 4 -23.60 37.96 20.70
CA THR A 4 -24.20 36.65 20.41
C THR A 4 -24.94 36.62 19.07
N PHE A 5 -25.56 37.74 18.67
CA PHE A 5 -26.24 37.89 17.38
C PHE A 5 -25.28 37.86 16.18
N THR A 6 -24.06 38.38 16.35
CA THR A 6 -23.00 38.39 15.32
C THR A 6 -22.40 37.00 15.08
N ALA A 7 -22.36 36.14 16.10
CA ALA A 7 -21.90 34.76 15.98
C ALA A 7 -22.93 33.89 15.25
N LEU A 8 -24.21 34.01 15.63
CA LEU A 8 -25.31 33.25 15.02
C LEU A 8 -25.49 33.61 13.53
N THR A 9 -25.42 34.90 13.18
CA THR A 9 -25.51 35.37 11.78
C THR A 9 -24.30 34.93 10.95
N ARG A 10 -23.08 34.90 11.51
CA ARG A 10 -21.90 34.34 10.83
C ARG A 10 -22.04 32.84 10.57
N GLN A 11 -22.59 32.09 11.53
CA GLN A 11 -22.76 30.64 11.41
C GLN A 11 -23.83 30.29 10.37
N ILE A 12 -24.96 30.97 10.38
CA ILE A 12 -26.02 30.82 9.37
C ILE A 12 -25.50 31.18 7.97
N ARG A 13 -24.75 32.28 7.83
CA ARG A 13 -24.19 32.71 6.54
C ARG A 13 -23.12 31.76 6.00
N ARG A 14 -22.32 31.15 6.88
CA ARG A 14 -21.36 30.10 6.52
C ARG A 14 -22.06 28.83 6.08
N SER A 15 -23.06 28.36 6.81
CA SER A 15 -23.86 27.18 6.44
C SER A 15 -24.57 27.38 5.10
N TYR A 16 -25.20 28.53 4.88
CA TYR A 16 -25.85 28.86 3.60
C TYR A 16 -24.86 28.91 2.42
N CYS A 17 -23.66 29.46 2.63
CA CYS A 17 -22.61 29.52 1.62
C CYS A 17 -22.09 28.14 1.23
N VAL A 18 -21.94 27.22 2.19
CA VAL A 18 -21.52 25.84 1.93
C VAL A 18 -22.61 25.08 1.17
N THR A 19 -23.88 25.18 1.58
CA THR A 19 -25.00 24.53 0.88
C THR A 19 -25.15 25.02 -0.57
N ALA A 20 -25.01 26.32 -0.81
CA ALA A 20 -25.07 26.90 -2.16
C ALA A 20 -23.90 26.44 -3.06
N LYS A 21 -22.68 26.33 -2.50
CA LYS A 21 -21.52 25.81 -3.23
C LYS A 21 -21.68 24.33 -3.59
N ARG A 22 -22.20 23.52 -2.68
CA ARG A 22 -22.48 22.09 -2.92
C ARG A 22 -23.50 21.91 -4.05
N ALA A 23 -24.59 22.68 -4.02
CA ALA A 23 -25.59 22.68 -5.09
C ALA A 23 -24.98 23.09 -6.44
N SER A 24 -24.08 24.09 -6.45
CA SER A 24 -23.39 24.51 -7.67
C SER A 24 -22.48 23.42 -8.24
N ILE A 25 -21.73 22.69 -7.39
CA ILE A 25 -20.87 21.57 -7.84
C ILE A 25 -21.73 20.46 -8.47
N ILE A 26 -22.82 20.08 -7.80
CA ILE A 26 -23.73 19.05 -8.29
C ILE A 26 -24.33 19.46 -9.64
N HIS A 27 -24.77 20.71 -9.76
CA HIS A 27 -25.30 21.25 -11.02
C HIS A 27 -24.27 21.18 -12.15
N THR A 28 -23.06 21.71 -11.92
CA THR A 28 -21.98 21.71 -12.90
C THR A 28 -21.62 20.30 -13.36
N LEU A 29 -21.60 19.33 -12.45
CA LEU A 29 -21.36 17.93 -12.80
C LEU A 29 -22.52 17.36 -13.64
N LYS A 30 -23.79 17.58 -13.24
CA LYS A 30 -24.95 17.12 -14.01
C LYS A 30 -25.00 17.71 -15.42
N GLU A 31 -24.56 18.95 -15.60
CA GLU A 31 -24.40 19.55 -16.93
C GLU A 31 -23.38 18.80 -17.79
N GLN A 32 -22.29 18.30 -17.19
CA GLN A 32 -21.29 17.50 -17.93
C GLN A 32 -21.79 16.10 -18.30
N SER A 33 -22.62 15.50 -17.44
CA SER A 33 -23.26 14.23 -17.77
C SER A 33 -24.54 14.00 -16.98
N PRO A 34 -25.68 13.77 -17.65
CA PRO A 34 -26.94 13.47 -16.99
C PRO A 34 -26.93 12.12 -16.27
N LYS A 35 -25.91 11.27 -16.49
CA LYS A 35 -25.73 9.99 -15.79
C LYS A 35 -25.19 10.14 -14.37
N ILE A 36 -24.80 11.36 -13.96
CA ILE A 36 -24.32 11.61 -12.61
C ILE A 36 -25.48 11.55 -11.63
N ASN A 37 -25.43 10.54 -10.76
CA ASN A 37 -26.37 10.40 -9.67
C ASN A 37 -26.05 11.43 -8.59
N GLU A 38 -27.01 12.33 -8.36
CA GLU A 38 -26.90 13.37 -7.34
C GLU A 38 -26.69 12.80 -5.93
N ALA A 39 -27.29 11.63 -5.65
CA ALA A 39 -27.15 10.99 -4.35
C ALA A 39 -25.70 10.58 -4.07
N ASP A 40 -24.97 10.10 -5.09
CA ASP A 40 -23.58 9.66 -4.95
C ASP A 40 -22.64 10.85 -4.71
N VAL A 41 -22.86 11.96 -5.43
CA VAL A 41 -22.10 13.20 -5.21
C VAL A 41 -22.43 13.83 -3.87
N THR A 42 -23.70 13.80 -3.44
CA THR A 42 -24.12 14.34 -2.15
C THR A 42 -23.50 13.53 -1.01
N SER A 43 -23.58 12.20 -1.10
CA SER A 43 -22.91 11.28 -0.17
C SER A 43 -21.41 11.53 -0.12
N LEU A 44 -20.74 11.69 -1.26
CA LEU A 44 -19.32 12.04 -1.31
C LEU A 44 -19.00 13.33 -0.53
N LEU A 45 -19.78 14.39 -0.76
CA LEU A 45 -19.60 15.68 -0.08
C LEU A 45 -19.97 15.62 1.41
N ASP A 46 -20.77 14.64 1.84
CA ASP A 46 -21.04 14.39 3.26
C ASP A 46 -19.85 13.71 3.95
N HIS A 47 -19.20 12.76 3.28
CA HIS A 47 -18.03 12.06 3.80
C HIS A 47 -16.74 12.91 3.74
N ALA A 48 -16.62 13.79 2.73
CA ALA A 48 -15.47 14.67 2.52
C ALA A 48 -15.94 16.13 2.34
N PRO A 49 -16.37 16.82 3.41
CA PRO A 49 -16.94 18.16 3.32
C PRO A 49 -15.96 19.22 2.78
N GLU A 50 -14.65 19.00 2.89
CA GLU A 50 -13.60 19.85 2.33
C GLU A 50 -13.69 20.00 0.81
N LEU A 51 -14.27 19.01 0.13
CA LEU A 51 -14.50 19.01 -1.32
C LEU A 51 -15.44 20.16 -1.75
N SER A 52 -16.32 20.60 -0.86
CA SER A 52 -17.24 21.73 -1.12
C SER A 52 -16.55 23.10 -1.18
N HIS A 53 -15.29 23.19 -0.73
CA HIS A 53 -14.52 24.43 -0.80
C HIS A 53 -13.92 24.69 -2.18
N TYR A 54 -13.74 23.65 -3.00
CA TYR A 54 -13.18 23.78 -4.33
C TYR A 54 -14.18 24.46 -5.29
N ASN A 55 -13.64 25.24 -6.22
CA ASN A 55 -14.42 25.94 -7.24
C ASN A 55 -15.10 24.91 -8.18
N PRO A 56 -16.42 25.00 -8.46
CA PRO A 56 -17.12 24.15 -9.43
C PRO A 56 -16.42 24.03 -10.80
N GLU A 57 -15.73 25.08 -11.26
CA GLU A 57 -14.97 25.01 -12.51
C GLU A 57 -13.78 24.05 -12.46
N LEU A 58 -13.17 23.83 -11.28
CA LEU A 58 -12.11 22.84 -11.11
C LEU A 58 -12.67 21.42 -11.25
N TRP A 59 -13.87 21.18 -10.71
CA TRP A 59 -14.57 19.92 -10.89
C TRP A 59 -14.85 19.65 -12.37
N ARG A 60 -15.41 20.64 -13.07
CA ARG A 60 -15.68 20.56 -14.51
C ARG A 60 -14.42 20.22 -15.31
N LYS A 61 -13.34 20.98 -15.10
CA LYS A 61 -12.06 20.77 -15.79
C LYS A 61 -11.48 19.38 -15.51
N SER A 62 -11.52 18.94 -14.25
CA SER A 62 -11.00 17.62 -13.87
C SER A 62 -11.85 16.49 -14.43
N TYR A 63 -13.17 16.67 -14.53
CA TYR A 63 -14.09 15.74 -15.18
C TYR A 63 -13.74 15.59 -16.66
N ASP A 64 -13.64 16.71 -17.38
CA ASP A 64 -13.29 16.74 -18.81
C ASP A 64 -11.95 16.05 -19.06
N PHE A 65 -10.97 16.28 -18.19
CA PHE A 65 -9.67 15.67 -18.30
C PHE A 65 -9.69 14.16 -17.99
N LEU A 66 -10.16 13.75 -16.81
CA LEU A 66 -10.06 12.36 -16.37
C LEU A 66 -11.00 11.41 -17.13
N ILE A 67 -12.22 11.85 -17.43
CA ILE A 67 -13.21 10.99 -18.11
C ILE A 67 -13.05 11.11 -19.62
N SER A 68 -13.11 12.33 -20.17
CA SER A 68 -13.14 12.50 -21.64
C SER A 68 -11.77 12.31 -22.30
N GLN A 69 -10.66 12.63 -21.62
CA GLN A 69 -9.31 12.49 -22.20
C GLN A 69 -8.55 11.28 -21.67
N GLN A 70 -8.69 10.93 -20.39
CA GLN A 70 -7.97 9.81 -19.76
C GLN A 70 -8.80 8.52 -19.68
N ASN A 71 -10.04 8.52 -20.18
CA ASN A 71 -10.93 7.36 -20.29
C ASN A 71 -11.24 6.66 -18.94
N PHE A 72 -11.23 7.38 -17.82
CA PHE A 72 -11.73 6.84 -16.56
C PHE A 72 -13.26 6.76 -16.56
N SER A 73 -13.79 5.79 -15.82
CA SER A 73 -15.23 5.73 -15.56
C SER A 73 -15.66 6.83 -14.59
N LEU A 74 -16.96 7.15 -14.58
CA LEU A 74 -17.53 8.11 -13.62
C LEU A 74 -17.32 7.66 -12.17
N ASP A 75 -17.53 6.37 -11.89
CA ASP A 75 -17.32 5.79 -10.56
C ASP A 75 -15.85 5.90 -10.13
N SER A 76 -14.92 5.60 -11.05
CA SER A 76 -13.48 5.79 -10.82
C SER A 76 -13.13 7.24 -10.52
N TYR A 77 -13.67 8.18 -11.30
CA TYR A 77 -13.45 9.62 -11.11
C TYR A 77 -13.88 10.08 -9.72
N LEU A 78 -15.08 9.71 -9.27
CA LEU A 78 -15.59 10.09 -7.95
C LEU A 78 -14.71 9.51 -6.83
N LYS A 79 -14.27 8.24 -6.96
CA LYS A 79 -13.35 7.60 -6.02
C LYS A 79 -11.98 8.28 -5.99
N ILE A 80 -11.43 8.64 -7.15
CA ILE A 80 -10.14 9.34 -7.26
C ILE A 80 -10.20 10.69 -6.54
N ILE A 81 -11.26 11.48 -6.76
CA ILE A 81 -11.43 12.77 -6.08
C ILE A 81 -11.63 12.59 -4.57
N ALA A 82 -12.40 11.58 -4.16
CA ALA A 82 -12.61 11.28 -2.74
C ALA A 82 -11.30 10.98 -2.01
N LEU A 83 -10.45 10.15 -2.60
CA LEU A 83 -9.22 9.66 -1.99
C LEU A 83 -8.01 10.59 -2.24
N TYR A 84 -8.05 11.40 -3.29
CA TYR A 84 -6.98 12.34 -3.65
C TYR A 84 -7.52 13.70 -4.16
N PRO A 85 -8.15 14.52 -3.28
CA PRO A 85 -8.74 15.81 -3.66
C PRO A 85 -7.78 16.81 -4.33
N LYS A 86 -6.49 16.71 -4.03
CA LYS A 86 -5.42 17.57 -4.59
C LYS A 86 -5.34 17.50 -6.11
N ILE A 87 -5.89 16.45 -6.73
CA ILE A 87 -5.96 16.31 -8.18
C ILE A 87 -6.74 17.46 -8.83
N LEU A 88 -7.76 18.01 -8.15
CA LEU A 88 -8.56 19.14 -8.63
C LEU A 88 -7.74 20.41 -8.85
N THR A 89 -6.64 20.57 -8.12
CA THR A 89 -5.77 21.75 -8.16
C THR A 89 -4.46 21.53 -8.92
N THR A 90 -4.14 20.28 -9.25
CA THR A 90 -2.89 19.94 -9.93
C THR A 90 -3.02 20.21 -11.42
N SER A 91 -1.94 20.72 -12.05
CA SER A 91 -1.94 20.97 -13.51
C SER A 91 -2.21 19.68 -14.29
N HIS A 92 -3.09 19.74 -15.28
CA HIS A 92 -3.42 18.61 -16.14
C HIS A 92 -2.20 18.08 -16.91
N GLU A 93 -1.25 18.95 -17.28
CA GLU A 93 0.00 18.52 -17.94
C GLU A 93 0.85 17.63 -17.04
N ILE A 94 0.91 17.97 -15.75
CA ILE A 94 1.66 17.19 -14.75
C ILE A 94 0.97 15.84 -14.53
N ILE A 95 -0.35 15.85 -14.33
CA ILE A 95 -1.14 14.63 -14.14
C ILE A 95 -1.01 13.74 -15.37
N PHE A 96 -1.13 14.30 -16.57
CA PHE A 96 -1.00 13.56 -17.83
C PHE A 96 0.35 12.84 -17.91
N LYS A 97 1.45 13.57 -17.72
CA LYS A 97 2.80 12.98 -17.72
C LYS A 97 2.96 11.87 -16.68
N GLN A 98 2.38 12.05 -15.50
CA GLN A 98 2.40 11.07 -14.43
C GLN A 98 1.61 9.81 -14.78
N LEU A 99 0.41 9.96 -15.35
CA LEU A 99 -0.41 8.83 -15.80
C LEU A 99 0.27 8.08 -16.95
N GLU A 100 0.90 8.77 -17.90
CA GLU A 100 1.67 8.14 -18.97
C GLU A 100 2.85 7.31 -18.44
N ALA A 101 3.56 7.82 -17.42
CA ALA A 101 4.61 7.05 -16.76
C ALA A 101 4.08 5.74 -16.13
N TRP A 102 2.86 5.75 -15.59
CA TRP A 102 2.21 4.55 -15.08
C TRP A 102 1.72 3.62 -16.20
N ARG A 103 1.21 4.16 -17.32
CA ARG A 103 0.85 3.37 -18.50
C ARG A 103 2.06 2.67 -19.12
N ALA A 104 3.23 3.31 -19.08
CA ALA A 104 4.50 2.73 -19.53
C ALA A 104 4.93 1.47 -18.74
N CYS A 105 4.33 1.21 -17.57
CA CYS A 105 4.53 -0.05 -16.83
C CYS A 105 3.83 -1.26 -17.49
N GLN A 106 2.99 -1.04 -18.52
CA GLN A 106 2.36 -2.06 -19.35
C GLN A 106 1.53 -3.12 -18.58
N PHE A 107 0.83 -2.70 -17.53
CA PHE A 107 -0.12 -3.59 -16.82
C PHE A 107 -1.35 -3.97 -17.66
N GLY A 108 -1.62 -3.18 -18.71
CA GLY A 108 -2.88 -3.14 -19.45
C GLY A 108 -3.82 -2.07 -18.88
N GLU A 109 -4.58 -1.41 -19.75
CA GLU A 109 -5.37 -0.20 -19.40
C GLU A 109 -6.33 -0.45 -18.22
N ARG A 110 -7.05 -1.56 -18.22
CA ARG A 110 -7.98 -1.91 -17.12
C ARG A 110 -7.26 -2.00 -15.77
N ARG A 111 -6.12 -2.70 -15.72
CA ARG A 111 -5.35 -2.87 -14.47
C ARG A 111 -4.73 -1.56 -14.00
N PHE A 112 -4.28 -0.74 -14.95
CA PHE A 112 -3.82 0.62 -14.67
C PHE A 112 -4.94 1.45 -14.05
N GLN A 113 -6.13 1.47 -14.66
CA GLN A 113 -7.28 2.21 -14.14
C GLN A 113 -7.71 1.69 -12.76
N ASP A 114 -7.75 0.38 -12.55
CA ASP A 114 -8.07 -0.24 -11.26
C ASP A 114 -7.07 0.20 -10.17
N LEU A 115 -5.77 0.21 -10.50
CA LEU A 115 -4.70 0.60 -9.58
C LEU A 115 -4.83 2.08 -9.19
N ILE A 116 -4.96 2.98 -10.16
CA ILE A 116 -5.08 4.42 -9.92
C ILE A 116 -6.39 4.77 -9.23
N THR A 117 -7.49 4.07 -9.53
CA THR A 117 -8.78 4.27 -8.86
C THR A 117 -8.70 3.91 -7.37
N LYS A 118 -8.04 2.80 -7.03
CA LYS A 118 -7.91 2.34 -5.64
C LYS A 118 -6.85 3.13 -4.87
N HIS A 119 -5.76 3.51 -5.53
CA HIS A 119 -4.60 4.17 -4.93
C HIS A 119 -4.20 5.45 -5.69
N PRO A 120 -5.06 6.49 -5.74
CA PRO A 120 -4.83 7.66 -6.58
C PRO A 120 -3.65 8.52 -6.15
N ALA A 121 -3.20 8.40 -4.90
CA ALA A 121 -1.97 9.04 -4.44
C ALA A 121 -0.73 8.58 -5.24
N LEU A 122 -0.76 7.40 -5.88
CA LEU A 122 0.32 6.93 -6.74
C LEU A 122 0.59 7.84 -7.95
N ILE A 123 -0.40 8.61 -8.41
CA ILE A 123 -0.24 9.55 -9.52
C ILE A 123 0.94 10.48 -9.27
N GLN A 124 1.09 11.01 -8.04
CA GLN A 124 2.16 11.96 -7.73
C GLN A 124 3.58 11.37 -7.87
N HIS A 125 3.69 10.03 -7.87
CA HIS A 125 4.95 9.29 -8.01
C HIS A 125 5.21 8.82 -9.45
N GLY A 126 4.39 9.27 -10.41
CA GLY A 126 4.55 8.99 -11.84
C GLY A 126 5.84 9.58 -12.41
N ASN A 127 6.90 8.78 -12.43
CA ASN A 127 8.16 9.12 -13.09
C ASN A 127 8.65 7.90 -13.88
N GLU A 128 8.67 8.03 -15.20
CA GLU A 128 8.91 6.92 -16.12
C GLU A 128 10.21 6.16 -15.80
N LYS A 129 11.35 6.86 -15.65
CA LYS A 129 12.64 6.21 -15.35
C LYS A 129 12.62 5.45 -14.02
N LYS A 130 12.05 6.07 -12.97
CA LYS A 130 11.98 5.44 -11.64
C LYS A 130 11.04 4.25 -11.64
N LEU A 131 9.88 4.38 -12.29
CA LEU A 131 8.89 3.30 -12.39
C LEU A 131 9.40 2.13 -13.22
N THR A 132 10.03 2.38 -14.37
CA THR A 132 10.63 1.32 -15.20
C THR A 132 11.71 0.56 -14.43
N ARG A 133 12.58 1.26 -13.69
CA ARG A 133 13.55 0.61 -12.79
C ARG A 133 12.85 -0.23 -11.72
N ARG A 134 11.87 0.35 -11.02
CA ARG A 134 11.08 -0.34 -9.98
C ARG A 134 10.40 -1.59 -10.52
N MET A 135 9.83 -1.51 -11.72
CA MET A 135 9.18 -2.62 -12.40
C MET A 135 10.17 -3.74 -12.70
N GLY A 136 11.34 -3.43 -13.26
CA GLY A 136 12.40 -4.40 -13.49
C GLY A 136 12.88 -5.06 -12.19
N PHE A 137 13.06 -4.27 -11.13
CA PHE A 137 13.42 -4.78 -9.81
C PHE A 137 12.36 -5.72 -9.22
N LEU A 138 11.07 -5.37 -9.26
CA LEU A 138 10.02 -6.27 -8.74
C LEU A 138 9.86 -7.52 -9.62
N GLN A 139 9.99 -7.37 -10.95
CA GLN A 139 9.93 -8.49 -11.90
C GLN A 139 11.07 -9.49 -11.73
N SER A 140 12.24 -9.09 -11.23
CA SER A 140 13.32 -10.05 -10.96
C SER A 140 12.92 -11.08 -9.89
N PHE A 141 12.02 -10.74 -8.98
CA PHE A 141 11.50 -11.66 -7.96
C PHE A 141 10.25 -12.42 -8.41
N VAL A 142 9.27 -11.73 -9.03
CA VAL A 142 7.95 -12.32 -9.31
C VAL A 142 7.66 -12.62 -10.77
N THR A 143 8.66 -12.41 -11.62
CA THR A 143 8.76 -12.75 -13.06
C THR A 143 7.80 -12.00 -13.97
N THR A 144 6.52 -11.84 -13.61
CA THR A 144 5.49 -11.32 -14.51
C THR A 144 4.99 -9.92 -14.11
N PRO A 145 4.68 -9.02 -15.07
CA PRO A 145 4.06 -7.73 -14.78
C PRO A 145 2.73 -7.86 -14.02
N LYS A 146 1.97 -8.94 -14.28
CA LYS A 146 0.72 -9.24 -13.59
C LYS A 146 0.95 -9.45 -12.09
N ASN A 147 2.00 -10.17 -11.71
CA ASN A 147 2.32 -10.41 -10.30
C ASN A 147 2.77 -9.12 -9.60
N VAL A 148 3.55 -8.29 -10.29
CA VAL A 148 3.93 -6.97 -9.76
C VAL A 148 2.70 -6.09 -9.54
N TRP A 149 1.77 -6.04 -10.51
CA TRP A 149 0.52 -5.32 -10.34
C TRP A 149 -0.29 -5.81 -9.14
N ARG A 150 -0.35 -7.14 -8.92
CA ARG A 150 -1.04 -7.71 -7.76
C ARG A 150 -0.44 -7.24 -6.44
N ILE A 151 0.89 -7.24 -6.33
CA ILE A 151 1.60 -6.74 -5.15
C ILE A 151 1.33 -5.25 -4.94
N MET A 152 1.38 -4.41 -5.99
CA MET A 152 1.05 -2.98 -5.85
C MET A 152 -0.42 -2.74 -5.48
N MET A 153 -1.32 -3.63 -5.88
CA MET A 153 -2.75 -3.51 -5.58
C MET A 153 -3.08 -3.84 -4.12
N SER A 154 -2.32 -4.75 -3.50
CA SER A 154 -2.38 -5.04 -2.07
C SER A 154 -1.53 -4.10 -1.22
N SER A 155 -0.38 -3.66 -1.72
CA SER A 155 0.61 -2.87 -0.98
C SER A 155 1.18 -1.76 -1.88
N PRO A 156 0.46 -0.64 -2.09
CA PRO A 156 0.89 0.43 -3.00
C PRO A 156 2.23 1.07 -2.59
N GLU A 157 2.61 0.96 -1.31
CA GLU A 157 3.85 1.50 -0.74
C GLU A 157 5.10 0.91 -1.42
N VAL A 158 5.03 -0.31 -1.96
CA VAL A 158 6.16 -0.94 -2.67
C VAL A 158 6.61 -0.16 -3.91
N ALA A 159 5.77 0.72 -4.45
CA ALA A 159 6.16 1.62 -5.54
C ALA A 159 7.26 2.61 -5.10
N ILE A 160 7.26 3.00 -3.81
CA ILE A 160 8.11 4.07 -3.26
C ILE A 160 9.04 3.60 -2.13
N GLU A 161 8.77 2.46 -1.50
CA GLU A 161 9.59 1.88 -0.43
C GLU A 161 11.03 1.60 -0.92
N PRO A 162 12.08 1.87 -0.12
CA PRO A 162 13.47 1.59 -0.51
C PRO A 162 13.68 0.14 -0.96
N GLU A 163 14.39 -0.04 -2.08
CA GLU A 163 14.73 -1.37 -2.64
C GLU A 163 15.32 -2.35 -1.60
N PRO A 164 16.26 -1.96 -0.71
CA PRO A 164 16.81 -2.88 0.28
C PRO A 164 15.76 -3.45 1.26
N ILE A 165 14.73 -2.68 1.60
CA ILE A 165 13.67 -3.14 2.51
C ILE A 165 12.79 -4.19 1.81
N ILE A 166 12.41 -3.92 0.56
CA ILE A 166 11.62 -4.85 -0.26
C ILE A 166 12.43 -6.13 -0.54
N GLU A 167 13.71 -5.98 -0.87
CA GLU A 167 14.63 -7.10 -1.11
C GLU A 167 14.78 -7.97 0.14
N ALA A 168 14.94 -7.38 1.32
CA ALA A 168 15.02 -8.13 2.57
C ALA A 168 13.73 -8.93 2.85
N LYS A 169 12.56 -8.38 2.52
CA LYS A 169 11.28 -9.13 2.58
C LYS A 169 11.28 -10.28 1.59
N PHE A 170 11.64 -10.06 0.33
CA PHE A 170 11.69 -11.13 -0.68
C PHE A 170 12.66 -12.25 -0.32
N LYS A 171 13.90 -11.90 0.08
CA LYS A 171 14.92 -12.86 0.51
C LYS A 171 14.40 -13.71 1.66
N TYR A 172 13.84 -13.10 2.70
CA TYR A 172 13.28 -13.87 3.81
C TYR A 172 12.13 -14.79 3.38
N LEU A 173 11.23 -14.32 2.50
CA LEU A 173 10.10 -15.14 2.04
C LEU A 173 10.55 -16.31 1.16
N MET A 174 11.53 -16.11 0.27
CA MET A 174 11.96 -17.11 -0.71
C MET A 174 13.05 -18.04 -0.19
N GLU A 175 13.98 -17.53 0.61
CA GLU A 175 15.17 -18.26 1.07
C GLU A 175 14.97 -18.88 2.45
N GLU A 176 14.36 -18.14 3.39
CA GLU A 176 14.12 -18.64 4.76
C GLU A 176 12.79 -19.40 4.85
N MET A 177 11.69 -18.79 4.39
CA MET A 177 10.36 -19.42 4.43
C MET A 177 10.11 -20.40 3.26
N LEU A 178 11.01 -20.43 2.26
CA LEU A 178 10.91 -21.30 1.07
C LEU A 178 9.54 -21.21 0.37
N LEU A 179 9.02 -19.99 0.21
CA LEU A 179 7.75 -19.71 -0.44
C LEU A 179 7.92 -19.57 -1.96
N GLU A 180 6.94 -20.08 -2.71
CA GLU A 180 6.86 -19.83 -4.14
C GLU A 180 6.17 -18.49 -4.42
N VAL A 181 6.45 -17.90 -5.59
CA VAL A 181 5.88 -16.61 -6.02
C VAL A 181 4.35 -16.56 -5.91
N PRO A 182 3.56 -17.59 -6.30
CA PRO A 182 2.11 -17.58 -6.14
C PRO A 182 1.66 -17.39 -4.67
N GLU A 183 2.35 -18.02 -3.72
CA GLU A 183 2.03 -17.91 -2.29
C GLU A 183 2.27 -16.48 -1.77
N ILE A 184 3.32 -15.82 -2.30
CA ILE A 184 3.68 -14.44 -1.95
C ILE A 184 2.65 -13.45 -2.52
N VAL A 185 2.32 -13.54 -3.81
CA VAL A 185 1.42 -12.59 -4.51
C VAL A 185 -0.06 -12.75 -4.14
N ASP A 186 -0.42 -13.87 -3.50
CA ASP A 186 -1.77 -14.17 -2.99
C ASP A 186 -1.99 -13.61 -1.56
N SER A 187 -1.03 -12.88 -1.00
CA SER A 187 -1.08 -12.28 0.34
C SER A 187 -0.86 -10.77 0.32
N ASP A 188 -1.13 -10.12 1.45
CA ASP A 188 -0.81 -8.71 1.67
C ASP A 188 0.54 -8.54 2.40
N VAL A 189 1.45 -9.52 2.26
CA VAL A 189 2.70 -9.61 3.04
C VAL A 189 3.57 -8.33 3.00
N PHE A 190 3.59 -7.62 1.87
CA PHE A 190 4.40 -6.41 1.71
C PHE A 190 3.88 -5.20 2.47
N SER A 191 2.61 -5.22 2.91
CA SER A 191 2.03 -4.21 3.79
C SER A 191 2.54 -4.32 5.24
N HIS A 192 3.21 -5.42 5.58
CA HIS A 192 3.77 -5.66 6.91
C HIS A 192 5.28 -5.43 6.95
N THR A 193 5.81 -5.16 8.15
CA THR A 193 7.25 -5.05 8.37
C THR A 193 7.92 -6.42 8.30
N LEU A 194 9.22 -6.45 7.97
CA LEU A 194 10.00 -7.68 8.01
C LEU A 194 9.99 -8.32 9.41
N GLU A 195 10.03 -7.50 10.46
CA GLU A 195 9.91 -7.94 11.85
C GLU A 195 8.61 -8.73 12.10
N HIS A 196 7.47 -8.21 11.66
CA HIS A 196 6.17 -8.89 11.82
C HIS A 196 6.13 -10.25 11.13
N ILE A 197 6.64 -10.31 9.90
CA ILE A 197 6.72 -11.54 9.10
C ILE A 197 7.63 -12.55 9.82
N LYS A 198 8.82 -12.12 10.24
CA LYS A 198 9.79 -12.95 10.97
C LYS A 198 9.20 -13.51 12.26
N MET A 199 8.59 -12.65 13.06
CA MET A 199 8.02 -13.00 14.36
C MET A 199 6.97 -14.10 14.26
N ARG A 200 6.04 -13.97 13.32
CA ARG A 200 4.98 -14.97 13.11
C ARG A 200 5.50 -16.27 12.51
N HIS A 201 6.43 -16.19 11.56
CA HIS A 201 7.08 -17.37 11.01
C HIS A 201 7.82 -18.17 12.09
N ILE A 202 8.71 -17.51 12.85
CA ILE A 202 9.51 -18.16 13.89
C ILE A 202 8.63 -18.72 14.99
N PHE A 203 7.52 -18.05 15.34
CA PHE A 203 6.58 -18.58 16.31
C PHE A 203 5.97 -19.92 15.86
N LEU A 204 5.48 -19.98 14.63
CA LEU A 204 4.95 -21.23 14.04
C LEU A 204 6.03 -22.32 13.94
N ASP A 205 7.25 -21.94 13.59
CA ASP A 205 8.37 -22.87 13.49
C ASP A 205 8.74 -23.47 14.86
N ARG A 206 8.83 -22.63 15.90
CA ARG A 206 9.09 -23.08 17.28
C ARG A 206 7.98 -23.95 17.86
N LEU A 207 6.74 -23.77 17.41
CA LEU A 207 5.62 -24.66 17.72
C LEU A 207 5.66 -25.97 16.90
N GLY A 208 6.59 -26.11 15.96
CA GLY A 208 6.70 -27.26 15.05
C GLY A 208 5.60 -27.29 13.98
N MET A 209 4.85 -26.20 13.81
CA MET A 209 3.70 -26.07 12.92
C MET A 209 4.07 -25.55 11.53
N TYR A 210 5.29 -25.05 11.36
CA TYR A 210 5.83 -24.74 10.04
C TYR A 210 6.72 -25.88 9.54
N LYS A 211 6.49 -26.34 8.32
CA LYS A 211 7.28 -27.37 7.65
C LYS A 211 8.00 -26.77 6.44
N TYR A 212 9.33 -26.81 6.48
CA TYR A 212 10.17 -26.40 5.37
C TYR A 212 10.12 -27.42 4.25
N ARG A 213 10.05 -26.94 3.01
CA ARG A 213 10.10 -27.78 1.81
C ARG A 213 11.49 -28.41 1.70
N ASN A 214 11.56 -29.70 1.35
CA ASN A 214 12.86 -30.32 1.05
C ASN A 214 13.27 -29.95 -0.39
N PRO A 215 14.39 -29.23 -0.61
CA PRO A 215 14.80 -28.79 -1.94
C PRO A 215 15.09 -29.94 -2.92
N LYS A 216 15.28 -31.17 -2.42
CA LYS A 216 15.66 -32.35 -3.21
C LYS A 216 14.46 -33.21 -3.66
N LYS A 217 13.24 -32.90 -3.23
CA LYS A 217 12.04 -33.65 -3.62
C LYS A 217 11.22 -32.87 -4.64
N ASP A 218 10.72 -33.54 -5.68
CA ASP A 218 9.74 -32.93 -6.59
C ASP A 218 8.39 -32.81 -5.90
N ILE A 219 8.18 -31.65 -5.31
CA ILE A 219 7.01 -31.28 -4.50
C ILE A 219 5.99 -30.47 -5.30
N ARG A 220 6.13 -30.35 -6.63
CA ARG A 220 5.23 -29.57 -7.50
C ARG A 220 3.76 -29.98 -7.40
N HIS A 221 3.49 -31.19 -6.92
CA HIS A 221 2.15 -31.74 -6.73
C HIS A 221 1.79 -32.02 -5.26
N GLU A 222 2.70 -31.77 -4.32
CA GLU A 222 2.42 -31.92 -2.88
C GLU A 222 1.72 -30.68 -2.34
N LYS A 223 0.51 -30.87 -1.79
CA LYS A 223 -0.19 -29.79 -1.09
C LYS A 223 0.58 -29.46 0.18
N ARG A 224 0.88 -28.17 0.38
CA ARG A 224 1.44 -27.71 1.65
C ARG A 224 0.49 -27.98 2.81
N THR A 225 1.07 -28.50 3.89
CA THR A 225 0.40 -28.64 5.19
C THR A 225 0.43 -27.36 6.01
N ASN A 226 1.35 -26.43 5.69
CA ASN A 226 1.47 -25.16 6.38
C ASN A 226 0.22 -24.28 6.16
N PRO A 227 -0.16 -23.43 7.13
CA PRO A 227 -1.14 -22.39 6.91
C PRO A 227 -0.78 -21.50 5.73
N LYS A 228 -1.77 -20.95 5.02
CA LYS A 228 -1.53 -20.01 3.93
C LYS A 228 -0.80 -18.77 4.45
N LEU A 229 0.06 -18.17 3.64
CA LEU A 229 0.81 -16.97 4.02
C LEU A 229 -0.11 -15.86 4.56
N SER A 230 -1.26 -15.62 3.91
CA SER A 230 -2.24 -14.63 4.38
C SER A 230 -2.86 -14.96 5.74
N GLN A 231 -3.00 -16.25 6.08
CA GLN A 231 -3.43 -16.64 7.43
C GLN A 231 -2.35 -16.34 8.48
N ILE A 232 -1.09 -16.47 8.08
CA ILE A 232 0.07 -16.19 8.93
C ILE A 232 0.21 -14.69 9.13
N VAL A 233 0.28 -13.87 8.07
CA VAL A 233 0.69 -12.46 8.19
C VAL A 233 -0.47 -11.46 8.26
N ASP A 234 -1.60 -11.74 7.59
CA ASP A 234 -2.68 -10.75 7.38
C ASP A 234 -3.79 -10.80 8.46
N THR A 235 -3.71 -11.76 9.39
CA THR A 235 -4.70 -11.90 10.46
C THR A 235 -4.36 -11.06 11.69
N SER A 236 -5.33 -10.73 12.54
CA SER A 236 -5.04 -10.11 13.84
C SER A 236 -4.28 -11.07 14.76
N ASP A 237 -3.50 -10.53 15.72
CA ASP A 237 -2.72 -11.33 16.68
C ASP A 237 -3.58 -12.38 17.39
N LYS A 238 -4.80 -12.00 17.83
CA LYS A 238 -5.75 -12.93 18.47
C LYS A 238 -6.17 -14.06 17.55
N ARG A 239 -6.43 -13.78 16.27
CA ARG A 239 -6.81 -14.82 15.30
C ARG A 239 -5.63 -15.71 14.97
N PHE A 240 -4.45 -15.12 14.74
CA PHE A 240 -3.21 -15.85 14.51
C PHE A 240 -2.91 -16.82 15.66
N ALA A 241 -2.87 -16.34 16.90
CA ALA A 241 -2.60 -17.15 18.09
C ALA A 241 -3.66 -18.26 18.27
N CYS A 242 -4.95 -17.88 18.39
CA CYS A 242 -5.98 -18.82 18.81
C CYS A 242 -6.48 -19.75 17.70
N LYS A 243 -6.43 -19.33 16.43
CA LYS A 243 -7.02 -20.09 15.31
C LYS A 243 -5.99 -20.72 14.39
N ILE A 244 -4.79 -20.16 14.31
CA ILE A 244 -3.73 -20.69 13.44
C ILE A 244 -2.71 -21.48 14.26
N CYS A 245 -2.32 -20.96 15.43
CA CYS A 245 -1.31 -21.59 16.29
C CYS A 245 -1.90 -22.46 17.41
N TYR A 246 -3.21 -22.35 17.68
CA TYR A 246 -3.92 -23.06 18.76
C TYR A 246 -3.36 -22.80 20.17
N VAL A 247 -2.90 -21.56 20.40
CA VAL A 247 -2.41 -21.08 21.70
C VAL A 247 -3.22 -19.87 22.16
N THR A 248 -3.01 -19.42 23.39
CA THR A 248 -3.61 -18.19 23.91
C THR A 248 -2.95 -16.95 23.29
N LEU A 249 -3.69 -15.82 23.28
CA LEU A 249 -3.13 -14.53 22.87
C LEU A 249 -1.96 -14.11 23.78
N GLU A 250 -2.07 -14.38 25.08
CA GLU A 250 -1.06 -14.03 26.08
C GLU A 250 0.27 -14.74 25.81
N GLU A 251 0.25 -16.04 25.50
CA GLU A 251 1.46 -16.79 25.13
C GLU A 251 2.16 -16.18 23.91
N TYR A 252 1.39 -15.75 22.90
CA TYR A 252 1.96 -15.07 21.74
C TYR A 252 2.51 -13.68 22.10
N GLU A 253 1.82 -12.89 22.92
CA GLU A 253 2.31 -11.58 23.37
C GLU A 253 3.61 -11.67 24.17
N ILE A 254 3.70 -12.65 25.07
CA ILE A 254 4.93 -12.97 25.80
C ILE A 254 6.04 -13.36 24.83
N PHE A 255 5.73 -14.21 23.85
CA PHE A 255 6.70 -14.59 22.82
C PHE A 255 7.25 -13.38 22.06
N LYS A 256 6.41 -12.42 21.66
CA LYS A 256 6.87 -11.18 20.98
C LYS A 256 7.91 -10.43 21.81
N VAL A 257 7.74 -10.36 23.12
CA VAL A 257 8.71 -9.72 24.02
C VAL A 257 10.00 -10.52 24.09
N LEU A 258 9.91 -11.85 24.22
CA LEU A 258 11.07 -12.73 24.33
C LEU A 258 11.92 -12.73 23.07
N ILE A 259 11.30 -12.83 21.89
CA ILE A 259 12.02 -12.90 20.61
C ILE A 259 12.71 -11.57 20.26
N LYS A 260 12.10 -10.42 20.59
CA LYS A 260 12.76 -9.11 20.42
C LYS A 260 14.03 -9.01 21.26
N ARG A 261 13.98 -9.46 22.52
CA ARG A 261 15.17 -9.52 23.39
C ARG A 261 16.22 -10.49 22.85
N GLU A 262 15.80 -11.59 22.23
CA GLU A 262 16.71 -12.54 21.60
C GLU A 262 17.42 -11.94 20.38
N TRP A 263 16.71 -11.22 19.51
CA TRP A 263 17.31 -10.53 18.37
C TRP A 263 18.27 -9.43 18.79
N GLN A 264 17.89 -8.60 19.77
CA GLN A 264 18.78 -7.57 20.32
C GLN A 264 20.10 -8.12 20.85
N ARG A 265 20.06 -9.29 21.52
CA ARG A 265 21.29 -9.94 21.99
C ARG A 265 22.16 -10.47 20.84
N LYS A 266 21.55 -10.95 19.75
CA LYS A 266 22.29 -11.41 18.57
C LYS A 266 22.93 -10.25 17.82
N GLU A 267 22.21 -9.15 17.64
CA GLU A 267 22.73 -7.93 17.01
C GLU A 267 23.98 -7.40 17.74
N ILE A 268 23.95 -7.33 19.08
CA ILE A 268 25.12 -6.90 19.88
C ILE A 268 26.31 -7.86 19.67
N HIS A 269 26.06 -9.17 19.68
CA HIS A 269 27.10 -10.17 19.49
C HIS A 269 27.74 -10.11 18.10
N ASP A 270 26.93 -9.93 17.05
CA ASP A 270 27.41 -9.79 15.67
C ASP A 270 28.21 -8.49 15.47
N GLU A 271 27.87 -7.42 16.21
CA GLU A 271 28.64 -6.16 16.23
C GLU A 271 29.99 -6.31 16.95
N ASP A 272 30.02 -7.02 18.08
CA ASP A 272 31.23 -7.29 18.86
C ASP A 272 32.22 -8.19 18.08
N GLU A 273 31.74 -9.25 17.43
CA GLU A 273 32.59 -10.14 16.61
C GLU A 273 33.22 -9.42 15.40
N ASN A 274 32.48 -8.51 14.75
CA ASN A 274 33.02 -7.71 13.65
C ASN A 274 34.06 -6.66 14.10
N PHE A 275 34.04 -6.25 15.37
CA PHE A 275 35.02 -5.30 15.91
C PHE A 275 36.37 -5.95 16.21
N ASP A 276 36.38 -7.24 16.59
CA ASP A 276 37.60 -7.99 16.85
C ASP A 276 38.35 -8.41 15.57
N ASP A 277 37.64 -8.63 14.46
CA ASP A 277 38.25 -8.98 13.16
C ASP A 277 39.02 -7.79 12.51
N LEU A 278 38.63 -6.55 12.83
CA LEU A 278 39.32 -5.32 12.38
C LEU A 278 40.62 -5.01 13.15
N ARG A 279 40.90 -5.71 14.26
CA ARG A 279 42.11 -5.51 15.06
C ARG A 279 43.29 -6.38 14.63
N ILE A 280 43.08 -7.38 13.79
CA ILE A 280 44.12 -8.35 13.42
C ILE A 280 45.00 -7.87 12.25
N ASP A 281 44.59 -6.85 11.48
CA ASP A 281 45.31 -6.38 10.28
C ASP A 281 46.21 -5.14 10.45
N GLN A 282 46.48 -4.68 11.70
CA GLN A 282 47.40 -3.55 11.94
C GLN A 282 48.64 -3.92 12.77
N GLY A 283 49.06 -5.19 12.75
CA GLY A 283 50.01 -5.69 13.73
C GLY A 283 51.10 -6.64 13.25
N ILE A 284 51.54 -6.64 11.98
CA ILE A 284 52.84 -7.23 11.62
C ILE A 284 53.47 -6.43 10.47
N ASP A 285 54.24 -5.41 10.83
CA ASP A 285 55.43 -4.97 10.09
C ASP A 285 56.27 -4.12 11.06
N ASN A 286 57.10 -4.82 11.83
CA ASN A 286 58.33 -4.30 12.43
C ASN A 286 59.07 -5.46 13.11
N ILE A 287 60.00 -6.07 12.39
CA ILE A 287 61.41 -6.35 12.75
C ILE A 287 62.10 -6.93 11.52
#